data_AF-E1ZN65-F1
#
_entry.id   AF-E1ZN65-F1
#
_cell.length_a   1.000
_cell.length_b   1.000
_cell.length_c   1.000
_cell.angle_alpha   90.00
_cell.angle_beta   90.00
_cell.angle_gamma   90.00
#
_symmetry.space_group_name_H-M   'P 1'
#
loop_
_entity.id
_entity.type
_entity.pdbx_description
1 polymer ?
#
loop_
_entity_poly.entity_id
_entity_poly.type
_entity_poly.pdbx_seq_one_letter_code
_entity_poly.pdbx_strand_id
1 'polypeptide(L)'
;TAAEVSLAQRLGLVPAPPPALSSDEWLAVHLASRLRQDSSGLCSICLAPFKAAAQVLLSCSHTFHATCLASFERFSREHTGQARCCPLCRCQAYQKRRIADAELLWRHACAARIQAAWRGRLARRHFRALRRLLPPQHPALRRRWCAERLEEGSA
;
A
#
# COMPACT_ATOMS: atom_id res chain seq x y z
N THR A 1 -18.12 -13.56 11.90
CA THR A 1 -19.22 -14.33 12.49
C THR A 1 -19.45 -15.53 11.60
N ALA A 2 -19.42 -16.74 12.15
CA ALA A 2 -19.73 -17.95 11.37
C ALA A 2 -21.14 -17.80 10.78
N ALA A 3 -21.33 -18.17 9.51
CA ALA A 3 -22.63 -18.12 8.89
C ALA A 3 -23.55 -19.13 9.58
N GLU A 4 -24.71 -18.68 10.08
CA GLU A 4 -25.72 -19.59 10.61
C GLU A 4 -26.15 -20.57 9.52
N VAL A 5 -26.10 -21.86 9.86
CA VAL A 5 -26.43 -22.95 8.93
C VAL A 5 -27.93 -22.93 8.69
N SER A 6 -28.34 -22.82 7.43
CA SER A 6 -29.75 -22.85 7.04
C SER A 6 -30.37 -24.21 7.34
N LEU A 7 -31.70 -24.26 7.49
CA LEU A 7 -32.43 -25.52 7.67
C LEU A 7 -32.14 -26.51 6.53
N ALA A 8 -32.11 -26.02 5.28
CA ALA A 8 -31.80 -26.84 4.11
C ALA A 8 -30.41 -27.50 4.20
N GLN A 9 -29.43 -26.82 4.78
CA GLN A 9 -28.09 -27.37 4.99
C GLN A 9 -28.05 -28.38 6.13
N ARG A 10 -28.80 -28.16 7.22
CA ARG A 10 -28.95 -29.15 8.31
C ARG A 10 -29.64 -30.42 7.84
N LEU A 11 -30.58 -30.31 6.90
CA LEU A 11 -31.29 -31.43 6.28
C LEU A 11 -30.50 -32.11 5.14
N GLY A 12 -29.28 -31.64 4.83
CA GLY A 12 -28.45 -32.22 3.77
C GLY A 12 -28.95 -31.95 2.34
N LEU A 13 -29.93 -31.06 2.15
CA LEU A 13 -30.45 -30.68 0.83
C LEU A 13 -29.49 -29.77 0.06
N VAL A 14 -28.63 -29.04 0.78
CA VAL A 14 -27.63 -28.10 0.23
C VAL A 14 -26.32 -28.30 1.00
N PRO A 15 -25.15 -28.24 0.34
CA PRO A 15 -23.88 -28.35 1.05
C PRO A 15 -23.72 -27.26 2.12
N ALA A 16 -23.18 -27.67 3.27
CA ALA A 16 -22.80 -26.75 4.34
C ALA A 16 -21.76 -25.74 3.83
N PRO A 17 -21.77 -24.50 4.34
CA PRO A 17 -20.74 -23.53 3.97
C PRO A 17 -19.37 -24.04 4.44
N PRO A 18 -18.28 -23.70 3.72
CA PRO A 18 -16.95 -24.09 4.14
C PRO A 18 -16.66 -23.56 5.56
N PRO A 19 -15.98 -24.36 6.40
CA PRO A 19 -15.65 -23.97 7.76
C PRO A 19 -14.77 -22.72 7.79
N ALA A 20 -14.78 -22.00 8.90
CA ALA A 20 -13.91 -20.85 9.09
C ALA A 20 -12.43 -21.27 8.96
N LEU A 21 -11.65 -20.51 8.18
CA LEU A 21 -10.22 -20.77 8.02
C LEU A 21 -9.52 -20.61 9.37
N SER A 22 -8.65 -21.57 9.68
CA SER A 22 -7.71 -21.53 10.79
C SER A 22 -6.69 -20.41 10.62
N SER A 23 -5.96 -20.10 11.69
CA SER A 23 -4.91 -19.08 11.66
C SER A 23 -3.80 -19.41 10.66
N ASP A 24 -3.42 -20.69 10.55
CA ASP A 24 -2.33 -21.16 9.67
C ASP A 24 -2.73 -21.12 8.20
N GLU A 25 -3.97 -21.51 7.88
CA GLU A 25 -4.48 -21.38 6.51
C GLU A 25 -4.55 -19.90 6.10
N TRP A 26 -4.99 -19.05 7.01
CA TRP A 26 -4.98 -17.62 6.80
C TRP A 26 -3.56 -17.06 6.60
N LEU A 27 -2.56 -17.58 7.32
CA LEU A 27 -1.15 -17.24 7.10
C LEU A 27 -0.72 -17.63 5.68
N ALA A 28 -1.05 -18.84 5.21
CA ALA A 28 -0.74 -19.28 3.86
C ALA A 28 -1.38 -18.38 2.79
N VAL A 29 -2.66 -18.01 2.96
CA VAL A 29 -3.38 -17.08 2.06
C VAL A 29 -2.69 -15.70 2.05
N HIS A 30 -2.23 -15.23 3.20
CA HIS A 30 -1.54 -13.93 3.33
C HIS A 30 -0.15 -13.96 2.68
N LEU A 31 0.60 -15.06 2.86
CA LEU A 31 1.89 -15.26 2.20
C LEU A 31 1.75 -15.29 0.67
N ALA A 32 0.73 -15.95 0.14
CA ALA A 32 0.45 -15.95 -1.30
C ALA A 32 0.19 -14.53 -1.83
N SER A 33 -0.59 -13.72 -1.11
CA SER A 33 -0.83 -12.32 -1.47
C SER A 33 0.42 -11.45 -1.40
N ARG A 34 1.28 -11.67 -0.38
CA ARG A 34 2.57 -10.99 -0.25
C ARG A 34 3.53 -11.33 -1.37
N LEU A 35 3.59 -12.60 -1.78
CA LEU A 35 4.45 -13.06 -2.88
C LEU A 35 4.11 -12.35 -4.19
N ARG A 36 2.82 -12.11 -4.44
CA ARG A 36 2.34 -11.33 -5.59
C ARG A 36 2.45 -9.81 -5.41
N GLN A 37 2.79 -9.35 -4.20
CA GLN A 37 2.86 -7.93 -3.84
C GLN A 37 1.54 -7.18 -4.04
N ASP A 38 0.40 -7.85 -3.82
CA ASP A 38 -0.93 -7.27 -4.10
C ASP A 38 -1.13 -5.92 -3.37
N SER A 39 -0.62 -5.79 -2.14
CA SER A 39 -0.72 -4.58 -1.32
C SER A 39 0.09 -3.38 -1.81
N SER A 40 1.09 -3.61 -2.66
CA SER A 40 1.86 -2.55 -3.33
C SER A 40 1.15 -2.04 -4.60
N GLY A 41 0.19 -2.80 -5.11
CA GLY A 41 -0.55 -2.49 -6.33
C GLY A 41 -1.72 -1.54 -6.12
N LEU A 42 -2.68 -1.64 -7.04
CA LEU A 42 -3.93 -0.87 -7.02
C LEU A 42 -5.08 -1.78 -6.59
N CYS A 43 -6.08 -1.22 -5.91
CA CYS A 43 -7.33 -1.92 -5.71
C CYS A 43 -8.05 -2.07 -7.06
N SER A 44 -8.38 -3.29 -7.46
CA SER A 44 -9.01 -3.53 -8.77
C SER A 44 -10.45 -3.04 -8.90
N ILE A 45 -11.09 -2.61 -7.81
CA ILE A 45 -12.44 -2.02 -7.85
C ILE A 45 -12.38 -0.53 -8.18
N CYS A 46 -11.52 0.24 -7.51
CA CYS A 46 -11.44 1.71 -7.68
C CYS A 46 -10.21 2.18 -8.45
N LEU A 47 -9.31 1.26 -8.82
CA LEU A 47 -8.05 1.53 -9.52
C LEU A 47 -7.11 2.51 -8.79
N ALA A 48 -7.28 2.65 -7.47
CA ALA A 48 -6.47 3.52 -6.63
C ALA A 48 -5.52 2.72 -5.71
N PRO A 49 -4.35 3.30 -5.35
CA PRO A 49 -3.44 2.66 -4.41
C PRO A 49 -4.05 2.55 -3.00
N PHE A 50 -3.63 1.53 -2.26
CA PHE A 50 -4.16 1.25 -0.93
C PHE A 50 -3.80 2.33 0.11
N LYS A 51 -2.52 2.73 0.15
CA LYS A 51 -1.99 3.74 1.11
C LYS A 51 -2.42 3.41 2.56
N ALA A 52 -2.99 4.38 3.28
CA ALA A 52 -3.45 4.24 4.65
C ALA A 52 -4.91 3.76 4.78
N ALA A 53 -5.61 3.51 3.67
CA ALA A 53 -6.98 3.05 3.73
C ALA A 53 -7.03 1.58 4.19
N ALA A 54 -8.09 1.23 4.95
CA ALA A 54 -8.26 -0.12 5.46
C ALA A 54 -8.29 -1.14 4.31
N GLN A 55 -7.41 -2.14 4.38
CA GLN A 55 -7.29 -3.20 3.39
C GLN A 55 -7.91 -4.49 3.91
N VAL A 56 -8.51 -5.26 3.00
CA VAL A 56 -9.09 -6.58 3.28
C VAL A 56 -8.51 -7.61 2.33
N LEU A 57 -8.17 -8.78 2.88
CA LEU A 57 -7.71 -9.97 2.19
C LEU A 57 -8.85 -11.00 2.19
N LEU A 58 -9.13 -11.57 1.03
CA LEU A 58 -10.11 -12.66 0.88
C LEU A 58 -9.44 -14.03 1.01
N SER A 59 -10.22 -15.07 1.33
CA SER A 59 -9.76 -16.46 1.36
C SER A 59 -9.21 -16.95 0.01
N CYS A 60 -9.64 -16.35 -1.09
CA CYS A 60 -9.08 -16.59 -2.44
C CYS A 60 -7.78 -15.80 -2.70
N SER A 61 -7.14 -15.26 -1.66
CA SER A 61 -5.91 -14.47 -1.65
C SER A 61 -5.94 -13.10 -2.32
N HIS A 62 -7.07 -12.64 -2.87
CA HIS A 62 -7.19 -11.31 -3.46
C HIS A 62 -7.40 -10.22 -2.41
N THR A 63 -6.91 -9.00 -2.68
CA THR A 63 -7.01 -7.85 -1.76
C THR A 63 -7.76 -6.66 -2.35
N PHE A 64 -8.49 -5.94 -1.49
CA PHE A 64 -9.30 -4.77 -1.86
C PHE A 64 -9.33 -3.75 -0.73
N HIS A 65 -9.75 -2.51 -1.00
CA HIS A 65 -10.14 -1.60 0.07
C HIS A 65 -11.36 -2.19 0.78
N ALA A 66 -11.40 -2.09 2.10
CA ALA A 66 -12.53 -2.56 2.89
C ALA A 66 -13.83 -1.87 2.48
N THR A 67 -13.77 -0.57 2.16
CA THR A 67 -14.90 0.22 1.68
C THR A 67 -15.34 -0.20 0.29
N CYS A 68 -14.41 -0.36 -0.66
CA CYS A 68 -14.73 -0.78 -2.03
C CYS A 68 -15.37 -2.17 -2.06
N LEU A 69 -14.84 -3.14 -1.29
CA LEU A 69 -15.44 -4.47 -1.20
C LEU A 69 -16.83 -4.41 -0.56
N ALA A 70 -17.02 -3.61 0.49
CA ALA A 70 -18.32 -3.47 1.13
C ALA A 70 -19.37 -2.89 0.17
N SER A 71 -19.02 -1.88 -0.62
CA SER A 71 -19.88 -1.31 -1.66
C SER A 71 -20.22 -2.32 -2.75
N PHE A 72 -19.22 -3.09 -3.21
CA PHE A 72 -19.44 -4.16 -4.19
C PHE A 72 -20.40 -5.23 -3.65
N GLU A 73 -20.16 -5.72 -2.43
CA GLU A 73 -21.04 -6.71 -1.78
C GLU A 73 -22.47 -6.21 -1.62
N ARG A 74 -22.67 -4.92 -1.35
CA ARG A 74 -24.00 -4.30 -1.26
C ARG A 74 -24.68 -4.29 -2.62
N PHE A 75 -23.98 -3.82 -3.66
CA PHE A 75 -24.50 -3.74 -5.01
C PHE A 75 -24.91 -5.12 -5.55
N SER A 76 -24.06 -6.14 -5.41
CA SER A 76 -24.34 -7.50 -5.90
C SER A 76 -25.57 -8.14 -5.23
N ARG A 77 -25.80 -7.85 -3.95
CA ARG A 77 -26.99 -8.34 -3.23
C ARG A 77 -28.26 -7.64 -3.67
N GLU A 78 -28.22 -6.32 -3.82
CA GLU A 78 -29.41 -5.51 -4.12
C GLU A 78 -29.85 -5.63 -5.60
N HIS A 79 -28.91 -5.66 -6.55
CA HIS A 79 -29.24 -5.50 -7.97
C HIS A 79 -29.21 -6.81 -8.77
N THR A 80 -28.34 -7.74 -8.39
CA THR A 80 -28.11 -8.97 -9.18
C THR A 80 -28.67 -10.21 -8.50
N GLY A 81 -29.08 -10.11 -7.23
CA GLY A 81 -29.45 -11.25 -6.40
C GLY A 81 -28.32 -12.29 -6.25
N GLN A 82 -27.08 -11.91 -6.60
CA GLN A 82 -25.96 -12.83 -6.63
C GLN A 82 -25.36 -13.04 -5.25
N ALA A 83 -24.97 -14.29 -4.98
CA ALA A 83 -24.20 -14.62 -3.80
C ALA A 83 -22.87 -13.85 -3.76
N ARG A 84 -22.35 -13.59 -2.55
CA ARG A 84 -21.06 -12.91 -2.36
C ARG A 84 -19.96 -13.65 -3.13
N CYS A 85 -19.39 -13.01 -4.14
CA CYS A 85 -18.31 -13.55 -4.96
C CYS A 85 -17.14 -12.55 -5.07
N CYS A 86 -15.93 -13.08 -5.24
CA CYS A 86 -14.75 -12.23 -5.41
C CYS A 86 -14.84 -11.43 -6.72
N PRO A 87 -14.61 -10.10 -6.72
CA PRO A 87 -14.62 -9.29 -7.95
C PRO A 87 -13.62 -9.74 -9.03
N LEU A 88 -12.52 -10.41 -8.62
CA LEU A 88 -11.45 -10.84 -9.53
C LEU A 88 -11.65 -12.27 -10.04
N CYS A 89 -11.75 -13.25 -9.13
CA CYS A 89 -11.80 -14.66 -9.50
C CYS A 89 -13.18 -15.31 -9.39
N ARG A 90 -14.21 -14.55 -8.99
CA ARG A 90 -15.59 -15.03 -8.78
C ARG A 90 -15.75 -16.18 -7.77
N CYS A 91 -14.70 -16.50 -6.99
CA CYS A 91 -14.79 -17.44 -5.88
C CYS A 91 -15.93 -17.04 -4.95
N GLN A 92 -16.87 -17.96 -4.73
CA GLN A 92 -18.07 -17.75 -3.94
C GLN A 92 -17.81 -18.01 -2.46
N ALA A 93 -18.65 -17.44 -1.59
CA ALA A 93 -18.64 -17.70 -0.15
C ALA A 93 -17.25 -17.50 0.51
N TYR A 94 -16.47 -16.56 -0.02
CA TYR A 94 -15.15 -16.26 0.51
C TYR A 94 -15.24 -15.76 1.96
N GLN A 95 -14.21 -16.05 2.73
CA GLN A 95 -13.98 -15.40 4.01
C GLN A 95 -13.11 -14.17 3.82
N LYS A 96 -13.18 -13.21 4.73
CA LYS A 96 -12.43 -11.95 4.64
C LYS A 96 -11.76 -11.60 5.96
N ARG A 97 -10.53 -11.09 5.87
CA ARG A 97 -9.72 -10.68 7.02
C ARG A 97 -9.07 -9.33 6.74
N ARG A 98 -9.09 -8.42 7.73
CA ARG A 98 -8.40 -7.13 7.61
C ARG A 98 -6.89 -7.34 7.69
N ILE A 99 -6.14 -6.63 6.86
CA ILE A 99 -4.67 -6.65 6.83
C ILE A 99 -4.12 -5.21 6.83
N ALA A 100 -2.86 -5.03 7.21
CA ALA A 100 -2.21 -3.72 7.36
C ALA A 100 -0.98 -3.53 6.45
N ASP A 101 -0.75 -4.44 5.51
CA ASP A 101 0.45 -4.49 4.66
C ASP A 101 0.62 -3.21 3.84
N ALA A 102 -0.44 -2.77 3.16
CA ALA A 102 -0.39 -1.53 2.39
C ALA A 102 -0.09 -0.30 3.25
N GLU A 103 -0.67 -0.24 4.45
CA GLU A 103 -0.44 0.86 5.38
C GLU A 103 1.02 0.88 5.86
N LEU A 104 1.60 -0.28 6.18
CA LEU A 104 3.00 -0.40 6.55
C LEU A 104 3.93 0.05 5.42
N LEU A 105 3.68 -0.42 4.19
CA LEU A 105 4.44 -0.02 3.01
C LEU A 105 4.34 1.49 2.76
N TRP A 106 3.15 2.06 2.91
CA TRP A 106 2.92 3.50 2.76
C TRP A 106 3.67 4.33 3.81
N ARG A 107 3.65 3.90 5.07
CA ARG A 107 4.40 4.53 6.16
C ARG A 107 5.91 4.50 5.89
N HIS A 108 6.44 3.36 5.44
CA HIS A 108 7.84 3.26 5.03
C HIS A 108 8.20 4.18 3.87
N ALA A 109 7.36 4.24 2.83
CA ALA A 109 7.57 5.16 1.70
C ALA A 109 7.54 6.63 2.14
N CYS A 110 6.64 7.01 3.05
CA CYS A 110 6.59 8.36 3.61
C CYS A 110 7.85 8.68 4.42
N ALA A 111 8.29 7.76 5.29
CA ALA A 111 9.50 7.92 6.08
C ALA A 111 10.73 8.10 5.17
N ALA A 112 10.87 7.27 4.14
CA ALA A 112 11.96 7.37 3.17
C ALA A 112 11.98 8.73 2.45
N ARG A 113 10.80 9.27 2.07
CA ARG A 113 10.68 10.60 1.44
C ARG A 113 11.11 11.71 2.38
N ILE A 114 10.68 11.67 3.65
CA ILE A 114 11.06 12.66 4.67
C ILE A 114 12.57 12.61 4.91
N GLN A 115 13.12 11.41 5.09
CA GLN A 115 14.55 11.20 5.29
C GLN A 115 15.36 11.71 4.10
N ALA A 116 14.95 11.41 2.86
CA ALA A 116 15.60 11.90 1.65
C ALA A 116 15.60 13.43 1.56
N ALA A 117 14.47 14.07 1.86
CA ALA A 117 14.35 15.53 1.87
C ALA A 117 15.28 16.18 2.92
N TRP A 118 15.34 15.60 4.12
CA TRP A 118 16.20 16.08 5.21
C TRP A 118 17.68 15.90 4.88
N ARG A 119 18.10 14.70 4.43
CA ARG A 119 19.47 14.43 3.99
C ARG A 119 19.89 15.38 2.88
N GLY A 120 19.01 15.62 1.90
CA GLY A 120 19.25 16.59 0.83
C GLY A 120 19.40 18.03 1.34
N ARG A 121 18.63 18.45 2.35
CA ARG A 121 18.77 19.77 2.99
C ARG A 121 20.12 19.91 3.68
N LEU A 122 20.55 18.91 4.43
CA LEU A 122 21.85 18.92 5.11
C LEU A 122 23.00 18.97 4.09
N ALA A 123 22.96 18.14 3.06
CA ALA A 123 23.96 18.12 1.99
C ALA A 123 24.06 19.50 1.32
N ARG A 124 22.93 20.14 0.98
CA ARG A 124 22.92 21.49 0.40
C ARG A 124 23.46 22.55 1.35
N ARG A 125 23.16 22.46 2.66
CA ARG A 125 23.72 23.37 3.67
C ARG A 125 25.24 23.23 3.74
N HIS A 126 25.74 22.00 3.81
CA HIS A 126 27.17 21.71 3.82
C HIS A 126 27.86 22.19 2.54
N PHE A 127 27.29 21.88 1.37
CA PHE A 127 27.82 22.31 0.08
C PHE A 127 27.89 23.84 -0.06
N ARG A 128 26.87 24.57 0.42
CA ARG A 128 26.90 26.04 0.44
C ARG A 128 28.02 26.59 1.32
N ALA A 129 28.27 25.98 2.47
CA ALA A 129 29.39 26.36 3.34
C ALA A 129 30.74 26.09 2.65
N LEU A 130 30.92 24.89 2.08
CA LEU A 130 32.13 24.54 1.34
C LEU A 130 32.39 25.49 0.16
N ARG A 131 31.35 25.87 -0.60
CA ARG A 131 31.48 26.84 -1.71
C ARG A 131 31.98 28.21 -1.28
N ARG A 132 31.75 28.63 -0.03
CA ARG A 132 32.27 29.89 0.50
C ARG A 132 33.73 29.76 0.93
N LEU A 133 34.12 28.60 1.46
CA LEU A 133 35.42 28.39 2.08
C LEU A 133 36.49 27.86 1.12
N LEU A 134 36.10 27.08 0.12
CA LEU A 134 37.00 26.38 -0.77
C LEU A 134 36.80 26.85 -2.21
N PRO A 135 37.90 27.14 -2.94
CA PRO A 135 37.82 27.48 -4.34
C PRO A 135 37.33 26.26 -5.16
N PRO A 136 36.36 26.44 -6.07
CA PRO A 136 35.85 25.35 -6.88
C PRO A 136 36.92 24.83 -7.86
N GLN A 137 36.86 23.52 -8.17
CA GLN A 137 37.84 22.88 -9.04
C GLN A 137 37.75 23.39 -10.49
N HIS A 138 36.53 23.59 -11.00
CA HIS A 138 36.29 23.99 -12.39
C HIS A 138 36.83 25.41 -12.69
N PRO A 139 37.63 25.61 -13.75
CA PRO A 139 38.33 26.88 -14.00
C PRO A 139 37.41 28.11 -14.10
N ALA A 140 36.26 27.98 -14.76
CA ALA A 140 35.32 29.09 -14.92
C ALA A 140 34.63 29.49 -13.59
N LEU A 141 34.33 28.50 -12.74
CA LEU A 141 33.73 28.76 -11.43
C LEU A 141 34.76 29.35 -10.47
N ARG A 142 36.03 28.94 -10.60
CA ARG A 142 37.12 29.46 -9.78
C ARG A 142 37.38 30.94 -10.07
N ARG A 143 37.37 31.34 -11.35
CA ARG A 143 37.49 32.74 -11.74
C ARG A 143 36.41 33.62 -11.09
N ARG A 144 35.15 33.20 -11.16
CA ARG A 144 34.03 33.91 -10.51
C ARG A 144 34.20 33.97 -8.99
N TRP A 145 34.54 32.85 -8.37
CA TRP A 145 34.79 32.77 -6.92
C TRP A 145 35.90 33.73 -6.47
N CYS A 146 37.03 33.79 -7.19
CA CYS A 146 38.11 34.72 -6.87
C CYS A 146 37.69 36.18 -7.04
N ALA A 147 36.92 36.51 -8.09
CA ALA A 147 36.40 37.86 -8.29
C ALA A 147 35.49 38.30 -7.13
N GLU A 148 34.54 37.46 -6.74
CA GLU A 148 33.64 37.71 -5.58
C GLU A 148 34.42 37.93 -4.28
N ARG A 149 35.54 37.22 -4.07
CA ARG A 149 36.39 37.39 -2.87
C ARG A 149 37.21 38.69 -2.87
N LEU A 150 37.67 39.16 -4.03
CA LEU A 150 38.41 40.43 -4.14
C LEU A 150 37.50 41.63 -3.88
N GLU A 151 36.26 41.58 -4.36
CA GLU A 151 35.24 42.60 -4.10
C GLU A 151 34.88 42.68 -2.60
N GLU A 152 34.74 41.54 -1.92
CA GLU A 152 34.47 41.49 -0.48
C GLU A 152 35.61 42.04 0.40
N GLY A 153 36.87 41.97 -0.07
CA GLY A 153 38.04 42.44 0.68
C GLY A 153 38.45 43.89 0.40
N SER A 154 37.81 44.54 -0.59
CA SER A 154 38.07 45.94 -0.96
C SER A 154 37.02 46.92 -0.40
N ALA A 155 35.98 46.40 0.28
CA ALA A 155 34.98 47.13 1.04
C ALA A 155 35.29 47.10 2.54
#